data_AF-A0A6A8QDT5-F1
#
_entry.id   AF-A0A6A8QDT5-F1
#
_cell.length_a   1.000
_cell.length_b   1.000
_cell.length_c   1.000
_cell.angle_alpha   90.00
_cell.angle_beta   90.00
_cell.angle_gamma   90.00
#
_symmetry.space_group_name_H-M   'P 1'
#
loop_
_entity.id
_entity.type
_entity.pdbx_description
1 polymer ?
#
loop_
_entity_poly.entity_id
_entity_poly.type
_entity_poly.pdbx_seq_one_letter_code
_entity_poly.pdbx_strand_id
1 'polypeptide(L)'
;MIASPVAEGGDGGRPAGEVERTVREMVATVLSVSASDVDPDLALTDCGVTSVELIDIAVRLEALYAVQFDPADMRALTCRSLAGNVIRLCAGPKATAD
;
A
#
# COMPACT_ATOMS: atom_id res chain seq x y z
N MET A 1 10.43 -26.42 -18.37
CA MET A 1 9.44 -25.54 -17.72
C MET A 1 10.01 -24.14 -17.78
N ILE A 2 9.36 -23.27 -18.55
CA ILE A 2 9.82 -21.90 -18.76
C ILE A 2 9.63 -21.11 -17.46
N ALA A 3 10.71 -20.53 -16.94
CA ALA A 3 10.63 -19.49 -15.95
C ALA A 3 10.05 -18.24 -16.64
N SER A 4 8.87 -17.82 -16.22
CA SER A 4 8.31 -16.53 -16.65
C SER A 4 9.25 -15.40 -16.23
N PRO A 5 9.63 -14.49 -17.12
CA PRO A 5 10.34 -13.27 -16.76
C PRO A 5 9.36 -12.40 -15.97
N VAL A 6 9.53 -12.31 -14.66
CA VAL A 6 8.75 -11.39 -13.84
C VAL A 6 9.24 -9.98 -14.16
N ALA A 7 8.45 -9.31 -14.99
CA ALA A 7 8.48 -7.93 -15.42
C ALA A 7 9.58 -7.05 -14.80
N GLU A 8 10.50 -6.65 -15.67
CA GLU A 8 11.28 -5.43 -15.50
C GLU A 8 10.35 -4.21 -15.37
N GLY A 9 10.64 -3.38 -14.39
CA GLY A 9 10.00 -2.09 -14.18
C GLY A 9 10.95 -1.17 -13.43
N GLY A 10 12.05 -0.80 -14.09
CA GLY A 10 12.80 0.38 -13.69
C GLY A 10 11.97 1.63 -14.01
N ASP A 11 11.74 2.49 -13.02
CA ASP A 11 11.53 3.92 -13.24
C ASP A 11 12.19 4.65 -12.07
N GLY A 12 13.44 5.04 -12.27
CA GLY A 12 14.09 6.02 -11.41
C GLY A 12 13.30 7.32 -11.50
N GLY A 13 12.61 7.67 -10.41
CA GLY A 13 11.97 8.97 -10.26
C GLY A 13 10.45 8.91 -10.11
N ARG A 14 9.98 8.48 -8.94
CA ARG A 14 8.88 9.14 -8.21
C ARG A 14 8.71 8.47 -6.84
N PRO A 15 8.55 9.25 -5.75
CA PRO A 15 8.22 8.70 -4.42
C PRO A 15 6.95 7.83 -4.45
N ALA A 16 6.10 7.98 -5.47
CA ALA A 16 4.91 7.16 -5.65
C ALA A 16 5.18 5.69 -5.98
N GLY A 17 6.19 5.38 -6.81
CA GLY A 17 6.47 3.99 -7.16
C GLY A 17 7.06 3.20 -5.99
N GLU A 18 7.87 3.86 -5.16
CA GLU A 18 8.47 3.24 -3.97
C GLU A 18 7.41 2.96 -2.90
N VAL A 19 6.59 3.96 -2.55
CA VAL A 19 5.52 3.80 -1.56
C VAL A 19 4.50 2.74 -2.03
N GLU A 20 4.14 2.72 -3.31
CA GLU A 20 3.26 1.69 -3.87
C GLU A 20 3.86 0.29 -3.71
N ARG A 21 5.16 0.12 -4.01
CA ARG A 21 5.84 -1.16 -3.86
C ARG A 21 5.86 -1.61 -2.40
N THR A 22 6.18 -0.71 -1.47
CA THR A 22 6.18 -0.99 -0.03
C THR A 22 4.77 -1.37 0.47
N VAL A 23 3.73 -0.63 0.07
CA VAL A 23 2.33 -0.98 0.36
C VAL A 23 1.99 -2.36 -0.15
N ARG A 24 2.35 -2.67 -1.40
CA ARG A 24 2.08 -3.96 -2.04
C ARG A 24 2.79 -5.11 -1.33
N GLU A 25 4.05 -4.92 -0.95
CA GLU A 25 4.82 -5.91 -0.17
C GLU A 25 4.21 -6.14 1.22
N MET A 26 3.71 -5.07 1.88
CA MET A 26 2.99 -5.21 3.14
C MET A 26 1.69 -6.00 2.98
N VAL A 27 0.86 -5.65 1.99
CA VAL A 27 -0.39 -6.38 1.69
C VAL A 27 -0.10 -7.85 1.40
N ALA A 28 0.94 -8.13 0.60
CA ALA A 28 1.36 -9.49 0.27
C ALA A 28 1.84 -10.27 1.50
N THR A 29 2.59 -9.64 2.40
CA THR A 29 3.06 -10.25 3.65
C THR A 29 1.90 -10.59 4.58
N VAL A 30 0.93 -9.69 4.67
CA VAL A 30 -0.28 -9.84 5.49
C VAL A 30 -1.15 -10.99 4.95
N LEU A 31 -1.42 -10.99 3.65
CA LEU A 31 -2.16 -12.07 2.96
C LEU A 31 -1.36 -13.39 2.80
N SER A 32 -0.07 -13.40 3.14
CA SER A 32 0.83 -14.54 2.94
C SER A 32 0.91 -15.01 1.47
N VAL A 33 0.84 -14.05 0.55
CA VAL A 33 0.95 -14.27 -0.91
C VAL A 33 2.19 -13.56 -1.46
N SER A 34 2.49 -13.77 -2.74
CA SER A 34 3.58 -13.06 -3.41
C SER A 34 3.17 -11.63 -3.78
N ALA A 35 4.07 -10.66 -3.66
CA ALA A 35 3.80 -9.28 -4.07
C ALA A 35 3.42 -9.14 -5.55
N SER A 36 3.88 -10.07 -6.40
CA SER A 36 3.49 -10.16 -7.81
C SER A 36 2.05 -10.64 -8.04
N ASP A 37 1.44 -11.29 -7.04
CA ASP A 37 0.06 -11.80 -7.09
C ASP A 37 -0.95 -10.74 -6.63
N VAL A 38 -0.50 -9.79 -5.81
CA VAL A 38 -1.31 -8.64 -5.39
C VAL A 38 -1.42 -7.66 -6.55
N ASP A 39 -2.64 -7.36 -6.99
CA ASP A 39 -2.88 -6.44 -8.10
C ASP A 39 -3.05 -4.99 -7.55
N PRO A 40 -2.26 -4.00 -8.02
CA PRO A 40 -2.17 -2.69 -7.37
C PRO A 40 -3.32 -1.76 -7.74
N ASP A 41 -4.05 -2.10 -8.81
CA ASP A 41 -5.24 -1.41 -9.30
C ASP A 41 -6.54 -2.07 -8.81
N LEU A 42 -6.42 -3.16 -8.03
CA LEU A 42 -7.54 -3.86 -7.41
C LEU A 42 -7.79 -3.35 -5.98
N ALA A 43 -9.06 -3.36 -5.56
CA ALA A 43 -9.43 -2.93 -4.22
C ALA A 43 -8.89 -3.91 -3.18
N LEU A 44 -8.46 -3.40 -2.01
CA LEU A 44 -7.92 -4.26 -0.94
C LEU A 44 -8.90 -5.40 -0.57
N THR A 45 -10.20 -5.09 -0.47
CA THR A 45 -11.23 -6.10 -0.20
C THR A 45 -11.37 -7.16 -1.28
N ASP A 46 -11.12 -6.80 -2.53
CA ASP A 46 -11.21 -7.71 -3.68
C ASP A 46 -9.94 -8.58 -3.82
N CYS A 47 -8.79 -8.07 -3.37
CA CYS A 47 -7.58 -8.89 -3.12
C CYS A 47 -7.74 -9.92 -1.98
N GLY A 48 -8.84 -9.88 -1.22
CA GLY A 48 -9.07 -10.74 -0.06
C GLY A 48 -8.58 -10.17 1.28
N VAL A 49 -8.20 -8.88 1.32
CA VAL A 49 -7.87 -8.20 2.57
C VAL A 49 -9.15 -8.01 3.40
N THR A 50 -9.14 -8.56 4.61
CA THR A 50 -10.27 -8.47 5.54
C THR A 50 -10.11 -7.29 6.49
N SER A 51 -11.11 -7.00 7.32
CA SER A 51 -11.04 -5.92 8.32
C SER A 51 -9.85 -6.06 9.28
N VAL A 52 -9.47 -7.29 9.66
CA VAL A 52 -8.32 -7.53 10.55
C VAL A 52 -7.02 -7.14 9.86
N GLU A 53 -6.86 -7.61 8.62
CA GLU A 53 -5.69 -7.32 7.79
C GLU A 53 -5.61 -5.81 7.46
N LEU A 54 -6.75 -5.16 7.21
CA LEU A 54 -6.83 -3.71 7.01
C LEU A 54 -6.35 -2.93 8.23
N ILE A 55 -6.73 -3.35 9.45
CA ILE A 55 -6.26 -2.72 10.69
C ILE A 55 -4.75 -2.89 10.83
N ASP A 56 -4.23 -4.08 10.56
CA ASP A 56 -2.79 -4.35 10.66
C ASP A 56 -1.97 -3.54 9.63
N ILE A 57 -2.47 -3.46 8.38
CA ILE A 57 -1.88 -2.61 7.33
C ILE A 57 -1.95 -1.13 7.71
N ALA A 58 -3.09 -0.66 8.25
CA ALA A 58 -3.26 0.71 8.70
C ALA A 58 -2.22 1.05 9.76
N VAL A 59 -2.16 0.29 10.86
CA VAL A 59 -1.23 0.53 11.97
C VAL A 59 0.23 0.55 11.49
N ARG A 60 0.61 -0.35 10.57
CA ARG A 60 1.96 -0.36 9.99
C ARG A 60 2.25 0.87 9.14
N LEU A 61 1.30 1.31 8.31
CA LEU A 61 1.45 2.51 7.49
C LEU A 61 1.51 3.78 8.33
N GLU A 62 0.65 3.87 9.33
CA GLU A 62 0.62 4.98 10.29
C GLU A 62 1.97 5.07 11.04
N ALA A 63 2.54 3.94 11.46
CA ALA A 63 3.84 3.89 12.11
C ALA A 63 5.02 4.24 11.16
N LEU A 64 4.97 3.80 9.90
CA LEU A 64 6.04 4.03 8.93
C LEU A 64 6.06 5.46 8.37
N TYR A 65 4.89 6.02 8.07
CA TYR A 65 4.76 7.30 7.37
C TYR A 65 4.22 8.43 8.24
N ALA A 66 3.93 8.17 9.52
CA ALA A 66 3.33 9.13 10.46
C ALA A 66 2.01 9.74 9.93
N VAL A 67 1.20 8.90 9.28
CA VAL A 67 -0.11 9.24 8.72
C VAL A 67 -1.21 8.62 9.58
N GLN A 68 -2.48 8.96 9.29
CA GLN A 68 -3.64 8.29 9.87
C GLN A 68 -4.54 7.76 8.77
N PHE A 69 -5.00 6.51 8.91
CA PHE A 69 -5.90 5.89 7.96
C PHE A 69 -7.06 5.19 8.66
N ASP A 70 -8.26 5.45 8.17
CA ASP A 70 -9.44 4.72 8.60
C ASP A 70 -9.56 3.40 7.81
N PRO A 71 -9.62 2.23 8.48
CA PRO A 71 -9.75 0.95 7.79
C PRO A 71 -11.05 0.87 6.97
N ALA A 72 -12.07 1.61 7.38
CA ALA A 72 -13.34 1.74 6.64
C ALA A 72 -13.19 2.49 5.31
N ASP A 73 -12.24 3.40 5.19
CA ASP A 73 -11.94 4.08 3.93
C ASP A 73 -11.01 3.21 3.07
N MET A 74 -10.02 2.57 3.68
CA MET A 74 -9.06 1.70 3.00
C MET A 74 -9.72 0.55 2.25
N ARG A 75 -10.85 0.01 2.72
CA ARG A 75 -11.53 -1.14 2.08
C ARG A 75 -11.84 -0.94 0.59
N ALA A 76 -12.11 0.30 0.20
CA ALA A 76 -12.47 0.68 -1.18
C ALA A 76 -11.26 1.24 -1.96
N LEU A 77 -10.11 1.38 -1.31
CA LEU A 77 -8.89 1.87 -1.93
C LEU A 77 -8.08 0.72 -2.54
N THR A 78 -7.28 1.09 -3.53
CA THR A 78 -6.30 0.23 -4.19
C THR A 78 -4.89 0.53 -3.66
N CYS A 79 -3.92 -0.35 -3.87
CA CYS A 79 -2.53 -0.10 -3.45
C CYS A 79 -1.98 1.19 -4.06
N ARG A 80 -2.30 1.45 -5.34
CA ARG A 80 -1.93 2.69 -6.05
C ARG A 80 -2.54 3.92 -5.38
N SER A 81 -3.84 3.87 -5.05
CA SER A 81 -4.54 5.00 -4.41
C SER A 81 -4.05 5.24 -2.99
N LEU A 82 -3.76 4.17 -2.25
CA LEU A 82 -3.23 4.22 -0.90
C LEU A 82 -1.84 4.90 -0.89
N ALA A 83 -0.95 4.51 -1.81
CA ALA A 83 0.35 5.14 -1.95
C ALA A 83 0.24 6.63 -2.30
N GLY A 84 -0.67 6.99 -3.20
CA GLY A 84 -0.99 8.38 -3.51
C GLY A 84 -1.43 9.17 -2.27
N ASN A 85 -2.28 8.58 -1.43
CA ASN A 85 -2.74 9.21 -0.19
C ASN A 85 -1.61 9.35 0.84
N VAL A 86 -0.76 8.35 1.02
CA VAL A 86 0.42 8.44 1.89
C VAL A 86 1.29 9.63 1.50
N ILE A 87 1.59 9.79 0.21
CA ILE A 87 2.42 10.90 -0.29
C ILE A 87 1.72 12.23 -0.08
N ARG A 88 0.42 12.31 -0.31
CA ARG A 88 -0.37 13.54 -0.08
C ARG A 88 -0.37 13.94 1.40
N LEU A 89 -0.53 12.97 2.29
CA LEU A 89 -0.57 13.19 3.74
C LEU A 89 0.83 13.54 4.27
N CYS A 90 1.87 12.87 3.77
CA CYS A 90 3.27 13.15 4.12
C CYS A 90 3.76 14.50 3.54
N ALA A 91 3.27 14.90 2.36
CA ALA A 91 3.52 16.22 1.76
C ALA A 91 2.61 17.33 2.34
N GLY A 92 1.58 16.95 3.12
CA GLY A 92 0.71 17.85 3.85
C GLY A 92 1.36 18.30 5.17
N PRO A 93 1.12 19.55 5.60
CA PRO A 93 1.99 20.20 6.57
C PRO A 93 1.89 19.59 7.97
N LYS A 94 3.06 19.49 8.59
CA LYS A 94 3.29 19.44 10.04
C LYS A 94 2.50 20.57 10.74
N ALA A 95 1.25 20.31 11.11
CA ALA A 95 0.41 21.08 12.02
C ALA A 95 -0.58 20.06 12.62
N THR A 96 -0.39 19.60 13.85
CA THR A 96 -0.58 20.38 15.06
C THR A 96 0.21 19.74 16.20
N ALA A 97 1.02 20.58 16.86
CA ALA A 97 1.43 20.37 18.23
C ALA A 97 0.22 20.66 19.14
N ASP A 98 -0.08 19.77 20.07
CA ASP A 98 -0.69 20.12 21.36
C ASP A 98 -0.03 19.27 22.45
#